data_AF-A0A518JS34-F1
#
_entry.id   AF-A0A518JS34-F1
#
_cell.length_a   1.000
_cell.length_b   1.000
_cell.length_c   1.000
_cell.angle_alpha   90.00
_cell.angle_beta   90.00
_cell.angle_gamma   90.00
#
_symmetry.space_group_name_H-M   'P 1'
#
loop_
_entity.id
_entity.type
_entity.pdbx_description
1 polymer ?
#
loop_
_entity_poly.entity_id
_entity_poly.type
_entity_poly.pdbx_seq_one_letter_code
_entity_poly.pdbx_strand_id
1 'polypeptide(L)'
;MSQRFRIAVDVGNSSIKIAHTPPQNTQHDVDLCIVRVSLTGTDWQSQMAALAGSFPESSGSVQWLIASVNSVGCDRLTTWIQQHRPTDQVRVIDRADVGIETDVRMPHRVGIDRLLAAKSGFDLASERSAIVIDAGTTITVDLVSAAGVFRGGAILPGLGLQFRALHEATDKLPRLEPPDDLANMESPGRDTQAAMELGVVSGIVGAIDRLIESFQTQCDVSQIFLTGGDAKRLSPAIRSSHRIVADMPLRGLYGIELSAPHSP
;
A
#
# COMPACT_ATOMS: atom_id res chain seq x y z
N MET A 1 27.80 -10.24 -11.62
CA MET A 1 27.53 -9.41 -10.42
C MET A 1 26.88 -10.31 -9.38
N SER A 2 27.36 -10.31 -8.13
CA SER A 2 26.73 -11.11 -7.06
C SER A 2 25.29 -10.60 -6.84
N GLN A 3 24.30 -11.49 -6.93
CA GLN A 3 22.90 -11.19 -6.68
C GLN A 3 22.74 -10.82 -5.20
N ARG A 4 22.42 -9.56 -4.91
CA ARG A 4 22.23 -9.07 -3.54
C ARG A 4 20.85 -9.47 -3.01
N PHE A 5 20.78 -9.77 -1.72
CA PHE A 5 19.53 -9.99 -1.02
C PHE A 5 18.79 -8.66 -0.89
N ARG A 6 17.58 -8.57 -1.44
CA ARG A 6 16.78 -7.34 -1.44
C ARG A 6 15.75 -7.34 -0.32
N ILE A 7 15.64 -6.20 0.34
CA ILE A 7 14.59 -5.89 1.30
C ILE A 7 13.85 -4.66 0.78
N ALA A 8 12.57 -4.80 0.47
CA ALA A 8 11.69 -3.71 0.09
C ALA A 8 10.93 -3.21 1.32
N VAL A 9 10.89 -1.90 1.52
CA VAL A 9 10.24 -1.28 2.67
C VAL A 9 9.28 -0.19 2.24
N ASP A 10 8.04 -0.29 2.69
CA ASP A 10 7.01 0.73 2.56
C ASP A 10 6.78 1.40 3.93
N VAL A 11 7.18 2.65 4.05
CA VAL A 11 7.05 3.47 5.25
C VAL A 11 5.82 4.36 5.13
N GLY A 12 4.70 3.84 5.61
CA GLY A 12 3.42 4.54 5.66
C GLY A 12 3.26 5.42 6.90
N ASN A 13 2.08 6.05 7.02
CA ASN A 13 1.76 6.88 8.19
C ASN A 13 1.50 6.08 9.48
N SER A 14 0.93 4.88 9.35
CA SER A 14 0.53 4.05 10.50
C SER A 14 1.51 2.91 10.81
N SER A 15 2.23 2.42 9.81
CA SER A 15 3.10 1.24 9.93
C SER A 15 4.21 1.25 8.89
N ILE A 16 5.28 0.54 9.19
CA ILE A 16 6.30 0.13 8.22
C ILE A 16 6.00 -1.31 7.80
N LYS A 17 5.97 -1.57 6.50
CA LYS A 17 5.89 -2.92 5.94
C LYS A 17 7.23 -3.27 5.31
N ILE A 18 7.72 -4.47 5.56
CA ILE A 18 9.03 -4.96 5.12
C ILE A 18 8.80 -6.26 4.36
N ALA A 19 9.22 -6.30 3.10
CA ALA A 19 9.16 -7.47 2.25
C ALA A 19 10.57 -7.95 1.89
N HIS A 20 10.81 -9.25 1.99
CA HIS A 20 12.08 -9.87 1.59
C HIS A 20 11.87 -11.30 1.11
N THR A 21 12.81 -11.84 0.34
CA THR A 21 12.79 -13.26 -0.03
C THR A 21 13.23 -14.14 1.13
N PRO A 22 12.76 -15.39 1.21
CA PRO A 22 13.32 -16.38 2.12
C PRO A 22 14.80 -16.64 1.76
N PRO A 23 15.69 -16.89 2.74
CA PRO A 23 17.13 -17.11 2.50
C PRO A 23 17.46 -18.24 1.51
N GLN A 24 16.52 -19.14 1.25
CA GLN A 24 16.70 -20.34 0.41
C GLN A 24 16.13 -20.20 -1.01
N ASN A 25 15.50 -19.09 -1.37
CA ASN A 25 14.86 -18.91 -2.69
C ASN A 25 15.48 -17.73 -3.44
N THR A 26 16.24 -18.03 -4.50
CA THR A 26 16.93 -17.04 -5.36
C THR A 26 16.24 -16.83 -6.70
N GLN A 27 15.11 -17.52 -6.97
CA GLN A 27 14.36 -17.37 -8.22
C GLN A 27 13.22 -16.36 -8.11
N HIS A 28 13.00 -15.67 -9.22
CA HIS A 28 12.18 -14.46 -9.39
C HIS A 28 10.66 -14.64 -9.26
N ASP A 29 10.14 -15.57 -8.43
CA ASP A 29 8.69 -15.75 -8.30
C ASP A 29 8.18 -15.90 -6.83
N VAL A 30 7.51 -14.82 -6.41
CA VAL A 30 6.30 -14.62 -5.57
C VAL A 30 6.20 -14.91 -4.06
N ASP A 31 7.06 -15.69 -3.41
CA ASP A 31 6.90 -15.92 -1.95
C ASP A 31 7.67 -14.89 -1.10
N LEU A 32 7.23 -13.64 -1.12
CA LEU A 32 7.76 -12.60 -0.23
C LEU A 32 7.28 -12.84 1.21
N CYS A 33 8.22 -12.89 2.15
CA CYS A 33 7.91 -12.75 3.56
C CYS A 33 7.61 -11.27 3.83
N ILE A 34 6.42 -10.97 4.31
CA ILE A 34 5.98 -9.61 4.62
C ILE A 34 5.78 -9.48 6.12
N VAL A 35 6.51 -8.54 6.71
CA VAL A 35 6.40 -8.20 8.12
C VAL A 35 5.91 -6.77 8.27
N ARG A 36 4.99 -6.57 9.21
CA ARG A 36 4.44 -5.26 9.55
C ARG A 36 4.93 -4.83 10.93
N VAL A 37 5.50 -3.65 11.00
CA VAL A 37 6.00 -3.03 12.23
C VAL A 37 5.17 -1.77 12.48
N SER A 38 4.62 -1.64 13.68
CA SER A 38 3.84 -0.45 14.04
C SER A 38 4.77 0.74 14.26
N LEU A 39 4.47 1.88 13.61
CA LEU A 39 5.19 3.14 13.89
C LEU A 39 4.70 3.82 15.16
N THR A 40 3.47 3.50 15.58
CA THR A 40 2.84 4.03 16.78
C THR A 40 3.05 3.08 17.95
N GLY A 41 3.64 3.57 19.05
CA GLY A 41 3.86 2.82 20.29
C GLY A 41 5.33 2.68 20.71
N THR A 42 5.56 2.03 21.85
CA THR A 42 6.88 1.82 22.47
C THR A 42 7.67 0.63 21.89
N ASP A 43 7.00 -0.27 21.18
CA ASP A 43 7.54 -1.61 20.88
C ASP A 43 8.30 -1.73 19.56
N TRP A 44 8.48 -0.61 18.83
CA TRP A 44 9.23 -0.56 17.56
C TRP A 44 10.61 -1.22 17.65
N GLN A 45 11.37 -0.89 18.70
CA GLN A 45 12.74 -1.41 18.86
C GLN A 45 12.74 -2.93 19.04
N SER A 46 11.82 -3.45 19.85
CA SER A 46 11.66 -4.89 20.07
C SER A 46 11.22 -5.63 18.81
N GLN A 47 10.29 -5.05 18.04
CA GLN A 47 9.83 -5.61 16.75
C GLN A 47 10.96 -5.65 15.71
N MET A 48 11.75 -4.58 15.60
CA MET A 48 12.91 -4.54 14.70
C MET A 48 14.03 -5.47 15.14
N ALA A 49 14.27 -5.61 16.45
CA ALA A 49 15.26 -6.56 16.97
C ALA A 49 14.87 -8.01 16.67
N ALA A 50 13.58 -8.37 16.80
CA ALA A 50 13.08 -9.68 16.42
C ALA A 50 13.29 -9.97 14.92
N LEU A 51 13.21 -8.93 14.07
CA LEU A 51 13.43 -9.05 12.63
C LEU A 51 14.89 -9.13 12.22
N ALA A 52 15.82 -8.61 13.04
CA ALA A 52 17.24 -8.60 12.69
C ALA A 52 17.78 -10.00 12.38
N GLY A 53 17.29 -11.03 13.08
CA GLY A 53 17.64 -12.43 12.85
C GLY A 53 17.01 -13.07 11.61
N SER A 54 16.07 -12.41 10.93
CA SER A 54 15.45 -12.90 9.69
C SER A 54 16.25 -12.57 8.43
N PHE A 55 17.29 -11.73 8.54
CA PHE A 55 18.09 -11.28 7.41
C PHE A 55 19.52 -11.87 7.44
N PRO A 56 20.13 -12.18 6.28
CA PRO A 56 21.51 -12.66 6.23
C PRO A 56 22.49 -11.69 6.91
N GLU A 57 23.42 -12.17 7.73
CA GLU A 57 24.46 -11.34 8.37
C GLU A 57 25.63 -10.98 7.42
N SER A 58 25.59 -11.44 6.17
CA SER A 58 26.69 -11.30 5.21
C SER A 58 26.94 -9.83 4.82
N SER A 59 28.15 -9.36 5.13
CA SER A 59 28.61 -7.98 4.88
C SER A 59 28.43 -7.55 3.43
N GLY A 60 27.69 -6.46 3.19
CA GLY A 60 27.52 -5.84 1.85
C GLY A 60 26.63 -6.61 0.87
N SER A 61 25.99 -7.68 1.32
CA SER A 61 25.12 -8.52 0.47
C SER A 61 23.64 -8.11 0.51
N VAL A 62 23.24 -7.27 1.46
CA VAL A 62 21.85 -6.82 1.65
C VAL A 62 21.66 -5.41 1.11
N GLN A 63 20.56 -5.20 0.38
CA GLN A 63 20.14 -3.91 -0.13
C GLN A 63 18.71 -3.59 0.33
N TRP A 64 18.55 -2.49 1.04
CA TRP A 64 17.29 -1.93 1.50
C TRP A 64 16.78 -0.90 0.48
N LEU A 65 15.59 -1.14 -0.07
CA LEU A 65 14.85 -0.21 -0.92
C LEU A 65 13.73 0.38 -0.09
N ILE A 66 13.79 1.68 0.19
CA ILE A 66 12.85 2.34 1.10
C ILE A 66 11.99 3.31 0.30
N ALA A 67 10.70 3.04 0.22
CA ALA A 67 9.69 4.00 -0.21
C ALA A 67 9.00 4.58 1.02
N SER A 68 8.79 5.89 1.07
CA SER A 68 8.19 6.54 2.23
C SER A 68 7.27 7.69 1.87
N VAL A 69 6.14 7.76 2.56
CA VAL A 69 5.26 8.94 2.65
C VAL A 69 5.33 9.59 4.04
N ASN A 70 6.19 9.09 4.92
CA ASN A 70 6.40 9.54 6.30
C ASN A 70 7.91 9.74 6.55
N SER A 71 8.37 10.99 6.47
CA SER A 71 9.80 11.34 6.62
C SER A 71 10.35 10.93 7.99
N VAL A 72 9.61 11.15 9.08
CA VAL A 72 10.04 10.78 10.43
C VAL A 72 10.22 9.28 10.57
N GLY A 73 9.30 8.48 10.01
CA GLY A 73 9.42 7.03 9.96
C GLY A 73 10.63 6.58 9.14
N CYS A 74 10.89 7.25 8.01
CA CYS A 74 12.02 6.96 7.15
C CYS A 74 13.35 7.21 7.88
N ASP A 75 13.51 8.40 8.47
CA ASP A 75 14.72 8.78 9.20
C ASP A 75 14.98 7.83 10.38
N ARG A 76 13.93 7.46 11.10
CA ARG A 76 14.00 6.50 12.21
C ARG A 76 14.50 5.13 11.73
N LEU A 77 13.98 4.63 10.61
CA LEU A 77 14.40 3.35 10.04
C LEU A 77 15.83 3.42 9.52
N THR A 78 16.19 4.44 8.76
CA THR A 78 17.54 4.61 8.20
C THR A 78 18.58 4.69 9.32
N THR A 79 18.28 5.42 10.40
CA THR A 79 19.14 5.48 11.59
C THR A 79 19.31 4.10 12.24
N TRP A 80 18.22 3.33 12.35
CA TRP A 80 18.30 1.97 12.90
C TRP A 80 19.17 1.04 12.05
N ILE A 81 19.03 1.08 10.71
CA ILE A 81 19.85 0.28 9.79
C ILE A 81 21.32 0.67 9.93
N GLN A 82 21.64 1.96 9.96
CA GLN A 82 23.02 2.43 10.14
C GLN A 82 23.66 1.93 11.44
N GLN A 83 22.89 1.88 12.53
CA GLN A 83 23.38 1.45 13.85
C GLN A 83 23.56 -0.06 13.96
N HIS A 84 22.62 -0.86 13.41
CA HIS A 84 22.58 -2.30 13.64
C HIS A 84 23.11 -3.12 12.45
N ARG A 85 23.11 -2.54 11.26
CA ARG A 85 23.50 -3.18 10.00
C ARG A 85 24.36 -2.25 9.13
N PRO A 86 25.50 -1.74 9.65
CA PRO A 86 26.29 -0.68 9.01
C PRO A 86 26.92 -1.08 7.66
N THR A 87 26.93 -2.37 7.33
CA THR A 87 27.45 -2.88 6.05
C THR A 87 26.38 -3.06 4.98
N ASP A 88 25.10 -2.92 5.33
CA ASP A 88 23.99 -3.00 4.38
C ASP A 88 23.90 -1.72 3.53
N GLN A 89 23.44 -1.85 2.29
CA GLN A 89 23.20 -0.69 1.43
C GLN A 89 21.77 -0.19 1.58
N VAL A 90 21.59 1.11 1.71
CA VAL A 90 20.27 1.75 1.78
C VAL A 90 20.08 2.64 0.56
N ARG A 91 18.97 2.45 -0.15
CA ARG A 91 18.50 3.34 -1.22
C ARG A 91 17.08 3.78 -0.90
N VAL A 92 16.88 5.07 -0.72
CA VAL A 92 15.54 5.66 -0.67
C VAL A 92 15.08 5.82 -2.12
N ILE A 93 13.92 5.26 -2.42
CA ILE A 93 13.32 5.21 -3.76
C ILE A 93 12.51 6.48 -3.98
N ASP A 94 12.76 7.13 -5.10
CA ASP A 94 11.99 8.28 -5.55
C ASP A 94 11.10 7.94 -6.75
N ARG A 95 10.36 8.93 -7.24
CA ARG A 95 9.46 8.77 -8.40
C ARG A 95 10.19 8.28 -9.65
N ALA A 96 11.40 8.75 -9.91
CA ALA A 96 12.15 8.41 -11.11
C ALA A 96 12.58 6.93 -11.10
N ASP A 97 12.76 6.35 -9.92
CA ASP A 97 13.10 4.94 -9.75
C ASP A 97 11.93 3.98 -10.04
N VAL A 98 10.66 4.41 -9.93
CA VAL A 98 9.48 3.51 -10.02
C VAL A 98 9.29 2.90 -11.41
N GLY A 99 9.75 3.59 -12.47
CA GLY A 99 9.57 3.13 -13.84
C GLY A 99 8.12 3.18 -14.33
N ILE A 100 7.33 4.14 -13.83
CA ILE A 100 5.99 4.44 -14.34
C ILE A 100 5.86 5.93 -14.67
N GLU A 101 5.32 6.25 -15.83
CA GLU A 101 5.04 7.64 -16.21
C GLU A 101 3.81 8.17 -15.48
N THR A 102 3.72 9.50 -15.33
CA THR A 102 2.64 10.18 -14.62
C THR A 102 2.06 11.29 -15.47
N ASP A 103 0.76 11.20 -15.78
CA ASP A 103 0.00 12.25 -16.47
C ASP A 103 -0.98 12.89 -15.49
N VAL A 104 -0.43 13.76 -14.62
CA VAL A 104 -1.19 14.55 -13.66
C VAL A 104 -0.58 15.95 -13.56
N ARG A 105 -1.37 16.94 -13.09
CA ARG A 105 -0.94 18.35 -13.03
C ARG A 105 0.27 18.60 -12.13
N MET A 106 0.43 17.82 -11.06
CA MET A 106 1.53 17.98 -10.09
C MET A 106 2.15 16.61 -9.76
N PRO A 107 2.99 16.04 -10.66
CA PRO A 107 3.56 14.70 -10.49
C PRO A 107 4.36 14.51 -9.20
N HIS A 108 5.07 15.55 -8.76
CA HIS A 108 5.88 15.55 -7.54
C HIS A 108 5.08 15.47 -6.24
N ARG A 109 3.75 15.60 -6.30
CA ARG A 109 2.84 15.49 -5.13
C ARG A 109 2.14 14.14 -5.04
N VAL A 110 2.36 13.26 -6.01
CA VAL A 110 1.80 11.91 -5.94
C VAL A 110 2.59 11.10 -4.92
N GLY A 111 1.89 10.45 -4.00
CA GLY A 111 2.50 9.54 -3.03
C GLY A 111 3.25 8.42 -3.74
N ILE A 112 4.45 8.12 -3.27
CA ILE A 112 5.30 7.07 -3.85
C ILE A 112 4.63 5.69 -3.76
N ASP A 113 3.90 5.45 -2.66
CA ASP A 113 3.07 4.28 -2.44
C ASP A 113 2.05 4.04 -3.56
N ARG A 114 1.34 5.09 -3.98
CA ARG A 114 0.38 5.04 -5.09
C ARG A 114 1.05 4.72 -6.42
N LEU A 115 2.22 5.30 -6.68
CA LEU A 115 2.98 5.01 -7.91
C LEU A 115 3.47 3.57 -7.95
N LEU A 116 3.94 3.04 -6.81
CA LEU A 116 4.36 1.64 -6.69
C LEU A 116 3.19 0.68 -6.83
N ALA A 117 2.03 1.00 -6.25
CA ALA A 117 0.80 0.24 -6.42
C ALA A 117 0.35 0.23 -7.88
N ALA A 118 0.42 1.38 -8.55
CA ALA A 118 0.11 1.54 -9.96
C ALA A 118 1.05 0.72 -10.86
N LYS A 119 2.36 0.76 -10.61
CA LYS A 119 3.36 -0.06 -11.32
C LYS A 119 3.04 -1.55 -11.17
N SER A 120 2.79 -1.99 -9.94
CA SER A 120 2.38 -3.37 -9.63
C SER A 120 1.10 -3.77 -10.36
N GLY A 121 0.10 -2.88 -10.40
CA GLY A 121 -1.14 -3.11 -11.14
C GLY A 121 -0.93 -3.27 -12.64
N PHE A 122 -0.10 -2.41 -13.25
CA PHE A 122 0.23 -2.49 -14.67
C PHE A 122 0.93 -3.82 -15.02
N ASP A 123 1.93 -4.21 -14.22
CA ASP A 123 2.67 -5.45 -14.43
C ASP A 123 1.76 -6.68 -14.29
N LEU A 124 0.91 -6.70 -13.25
CA LEU A 124 -0.04 -7.78 -12.97
C LEU A 124 -1.19 -7.87 -13.99
N ALA A 125 -1.47 -6.77 -14.68
CA ALA A 125 -2.42 -6.73 -15.80
C ALA A 125 -1.78 -7.12 -17.14
N SER A 126 -0.52 -7.58 -17.14
CA SER A 126 0.24 -7.91 -18.35
C SER A 126 0.32 -6.71 -19.30
N GLU A 127 0.73 -5.56 -18.75
CA GLU A 127 0.91 -4.30 -19.47
C GLU A 127 -0.39 -3.77 -20.11
N ARG A 128 -1.50 -3.97 -19.40
CA ARG A 128 -2.82 -3.42 -19.78
C ARG A 128 -3.31 -2.43 -18.73
N SER A 129 -4.35 -1.67 -19.11
CA SER A 129 -5.00 -0.73 -18.21
C SER A 129 -5.52 -1.42 -16.95
N ALA A 130 -5.35 -0.76 -15.81
CA ALA A 130 -5.76 -1.27 -14.52
C ALA A 130 -6.31 -0.17 -13.62
N ILE A 131 -7.28 -0.53 -12.78
CA ILE A 131 -7.63 0.24 -11.59
C ILE A 131 -7.02 -0.46 -10.39
N VAL A 132 -6.33 0.29 -9.53
CA VAL A 132 -5.76 -0.21 -8.28
C VAL A 132 -6.44 0.48 -7.11
N ILE A 133 -7.06 -0.31 -6.24
CA ILE A 133 -7.73 0.14 -5.02
C ILE A 133 -6.86 -0.28 -3.84
N ASP A 134 -6.24 0.65 -3.12
CA ASP A 134 -5.53 0.36 -1.88
C ASP A 134 -6.39 0.77 -0.69
N ALA A 135 -6.91 -0.21 0.05
CA ALA A 135 -7.77 -0.01 1.20
C ALA A 135 -7.02 -0.18 2.53
N GLY A 136 -6.51 0.93 3.07
CA GLY A 136 -5.90 1.00 4.40
C GLY A 136 -6.42 2.20 5.20
N THR A 137 -5.51 2.88 5.92
CA THR A 137 -5.85 4.09 6.71
C THR A 137 -6.58 5.14 5.86
N THR A 138 -6.15 5.29 4.61
CA THR A 138 -6.88 5.94 3.53
C THR A 138 -7.18 4.90 2.46
N ILE A 139 -8.22 5.14 1.67
CA ILE A 139 -8.50 4.37 0.46
C ILE A 139 -8.03 5.18 -0.73
N THR A 140 -7.23 4.61 -1.62
CA THR A 140 -6.95 5.22 -2.93
C THR A 140 -7.59 4.38 -4.03
N VAL A 141 -8.05 5.04 -5.09
CA VAL A 141 -8.55 4.40 -6.32
C VAL A 141 -7.82 5.04 -7.48
N ASP A 142 -6.86 4.33 -8.05
CA ASP A 142 -5.89 4.85 -9.01
C ASP A 142 -6.05 4.19 -10.38
N LEU A 143 -6.01 4.99 -11.45
CA LEU A 143 -6.11 4.53 -12.82
C LEU A 143 -4.73 4.51 -13.49
N VAL A 144 -4.40 3.37 -14.08
CA VAL A 144 -3.24 3.21 -14.97
C VAL A 144 -3.74 2.87 -16.36
N SER A 145 -3.26 3.60 -17.35
CA SER A 145 -3.62 3.36 -18.77
C SER A 145 -2.86 2.17 -19.35
N ALA A 146 -3.31 1.69 -20.51
CA ALA A 146 -2.62 0.62 -21.26
C ALA A 146 -1.22 1.04 -21.76
N ALA A 147 -0.89 2.32 -21.75
CA ALA A 147 0.46 2.82 -22.06
C ALA A 147 1.41 2.82 -20.84
N GLY A 148 1.00 2.26 -19.69
CA GLY A 148 1.80 2.29 -18.47
C GLY A 148 1.89 3.68 -17.82
N VAL A 149 0.91 4.55 -18.09
CA VAL A 149 0.87 5.90 -17.51
C VAL A 149 -0.13 5.95 -16.36
N PHE A 150 0.33 6.42 -15.20
CA PHE A 150 -0.52 6.78 -14.05
C PHE A 150 -1.34 8.02 -14.39
N ARG A 151 -2.67 7.88 -14.44
CA ARG A 151 -3.63 8.90 -14.86
C ARG A 151 -4.22 9.69 -13.70
N GLY A 152 -3.79 9.40 -12.48
CA GLY A 152 -4.40 9.93 -11.27
C GLY A 152 -5.46 9.00 -10.70
N GLY A 153 -6.26 9.54 -9.78
CA GLY A 153 -7.20 8.75 -9.00
C GLY A 153 -7.90 9.58 -7.94
N ALA A 154 -8.53 8.89 -7.00
CA ALA A 154 -9.20 9.47 -5.83
C ALA A 154 -8.55 9.02 -4.53
N ILE A 155 -8.70 9.82 -3.48
CA ILE A 155 -8.31 9.50 -2.10
C ILE A 155 -9.54 9.68 -1.21
N LEU A 156 -9.85 8.69 -0.40
CA LEU A 156 -10.94 8.68 0.56
C LEU A 156 -10.40 8.35 1.95
N PRO A 157 -11.07 8.79 3.03
CA PRO A 157 -10.80 8.24 4.35
C PRO A 157 -11.16 6.74 4.41
N GLY A 158 -10.30 5.91 5.00
CA GLY A 158 -10.57 4.49 5.20
C GLY A 158 -11.64 4.22 6.26
N LEU A 159 -12.04 2.96 6.42
CA LEU A 159 -13.12 2.54 7.33
C LEU A 159 -12.91 3.07 8.76
N GLY A 160 -11.78 2.71 9.37
CA GLY A 160 -11.48 3.13 10.74
C GLY A 160 -11.37 4.64 10.92
N LEU A 161 -10.88 5.36 9.90
CA LEU A 161 -10.80 6.83 9.93
C LEU A 161 -12.20 7.47 9.93
N GLN A 162 -13.13 6.93 9.14
CA GLN A 162 -14.50 7.45 9.10
C GLN A 162 -15.27 7.20 10.41
N PHE A 163 -15.19 6.00 10.98
CA PHE A 163 -15.80 5.72 12.29
C PHE A 163 -15.20 6.60 13.40
N ARG A 164 -13.88 6.76 13.41
CA ARG A 164 -13.21 7.64 14.37
C ARG A 164 -13.67 9.09 14.20
N ALA A 165 -13.76 9.59 12.96
CA ALA A 165 -14.20 10.96 12.70
C ALA A 165 -15.63 11.23 13.18
N LEU A 166 -16.55 10.27 13.01
CA LEU A 166 -17.93 10.39 13.52
C LEU A 166 -17.96 10.49 15.06
N HIS A 167 -17.17 9.66 15.74
CA HIS A 167 -17.06 9.70 17.19
C HIS A 167 -16.42 11.01 17.69
N GLU A 168 -15.29 11.43 17.11
CA GLU A 168 -14.57 12.63 17.54
C GLU A 168 -15.34 13.93 17.27
N ALA A 169 -16.20 13.95 16.25
CA ALA A 169 -16.99 15.12 15.88
C ALA A 169 -18.32 15.24 16.63
N THR A 170 -18.69 14.30 17.50
CA THR A 170 -20.01 14.28 18.14
C THR A 170 -19.97 13.76 19.58
N ASP A 171 -20.84 14.30 20.45
CA ASP A 171 -20.86 13.90 21.87
C ASP A 171 -21.52 12.53 22.12
N LYS A 172 -22.38 12.07 21.20
CA LYS A 172 -23.29 10.93 21.43
C LYS A 172 -23.00 9.70 20.58
N LEU A 173 -22.19 9.80 19.53
CA LEU A 173 -21.89 8.63 18.71
C LEU A 173 -20.84 7.77 19.42
N PRO A 174 -21.07 6.45 19.55
CA PRO A 174 -20.11 5.56 20.17
C PRO A 174 -18.84 5.46 19.33
N ARG A 175 -17.73 5.13 19.98
CA ARG A 175 -16.52 4.71 19.28
C ARG A 175 -16.73 3.31 18.72
N LEU A 176 -16.79 3.19 17.40
CA LEU A 176 -16.95 1.93 16.70
C LEU A 176 -15.66 1.54 15.96
N GLU A 177 -15.45 0.24 15.84
CA GLU A 177 -14.46 -0.33 14.93
C GLU A 177 -15.19 -0.88 13.69
N PRO A 178 -14.51 -0.99 12.53
CA PRO A 178 -15.14 -1.52 11.32
C PRO A 178 -15.69 -2.94 11.52
N PRO A 179 -16.93 -3.25 11.09
CA PRO A 179 -17.48 -4.60 11.19
C PRO A 179 -16.69 -5.60 10.33
N ASP A 180 -16.76 -6.89 10.68
CA ASP A 180 -16.11 -7.97 9.90
C ASP A 180 -16.86 -8.27 8.59
N ASP A 181 -18.19 -8.23 8.62
CA ASP A 181 -19.04 -8.41 7.44
C ASP A 181 -19.58 -7.06 6.96
N LEU A 182 -19.12 -6.63 5.79
CA LEU A 182 -19.57 -5.37 5.16
C LEU A 182 -20.65 -5.59 4.09
N ALA A 183 -20.92 -6.84 3.71
CA ALA A 183 -21.88 -7.15 2.64
C ALA A 183 -23.32 -7.21 3.14
N ASN A 184 -23.52 -7.59 4.41
CA ASN A 184 -24.84 -7.82 4.99
C ASN A 184 -25.22 -6.76 6.04
N MET A 185 -25.16 -5.48 5.65
CA MET A 185 -25.55 -4.41 6.56
C MET A 185 -27.07 -4.34 6.77
N GLU A 186 -27.50 -4.07 8.01
CA GLU A 186 -28.90 -3.77 8.29
C GLU A 186 -29.30 -2.48 7.55
N SER A 187 -30.33 -2.57 6.71
CA SER A 187 -30.83 -1.45 5.91
C SER A 187 -32.37 -1.39 5.91
N PRO A 188 -32.99 -0.35 6.50
CA PRO A 188 -32.36 0.75 7.23
C PRO A 188 -31.82 0.30 8.60
N GLY A 189 -30.71 0.87 9.05
CA GLY A 189 -30.21 0.65 10.42
C GLY A 189 -31.18 1.21 11.47
N ARG A 190 -31.50 0.41 12.49
CA ARG A 190 -32.56 0.71 13.47
C ARG A 190 -32.07 1.20 14.83
N ASP A 191 -30.76 1.29 15.00
CA ASP A 191 -30.12 1.96 16.13
C ASP A 191 -28.92 2.79 15.66
N THR A 192 -28.29 3.50 16.58
CA THR A 192 -27.15 4.38 16.29
C THR A 192 -25.98 3.61 15.69
N GLN A 193 -25.68 2.41 16.17
CA GLN A 193 -24.56 1.62 15.68
C GLN A 193 -24.84 1.13 14.25
N ALA A 194 -25.99 0.49 14.02
CA ALA A 194 -26.39 0.02 12.70
C ALA A 194 -26.49 1.17 11.69
N ALA A 195 -26.98 2.35 12.10
CA ALA A 195 -27.03 3.53 11.24
C ALA A 195 -25.64 4.06 10.87
N MET A 196 -24.69 4.09 11.82
CA MET A 196 -23.30 4.47 11.56
C MET A 196 -22.62 3.47 10.61
N GLU A 197 -22.74 2.17 10.90
CA GLU A 197 -22.17 1.10 10.08
C GLU A 197 -22.71 1.15 8.65
N LEU A 198 -24.04 1.20 8.49
CA LEU A 198 -24.69 1.31 7.17
C LEU A 198 -24.20 2.55 6.42
N GLY A 199 -24.13 3.71 7.07
CA GLY A 199 -23.72 4.97 6.46
C GLY A 199 -22.27 4.96 5.98
N VAL A 200 -21.34 4.54 6.83
CA VAL A 200 -19.90 4.47 6.50
C VAL A 200 -19.65 3.45 5.39
N VAL A 201 -20.19 2.23 5.53
CA VAL A 201 -19.94 1.14 4.57
C VAL A 201 -20.55 1.48 3.22
N SER A 202 -21.82 1.91 3.19
CA SER A 202 -22.50 2.28 1.92
C SER A 202 -21.82 3.46 1.24
N GLY A 203 -21.33 4.43 2.03
CA GLY A 203 -20.59 5.58 1.51
C GLY A 203 -19.28 5.18 0.84
N ILE A 204 -18.47 4.32 1.49
CA ILE A 204 -17.20 3.83 0.93
C ILE A 204 -17.44 2.97 -0.31
N VAL A 205 -18.28 1.94 -0.20
CA VAL A 205 -18.53 0.99 -1.30
C VAL A 205 -19.14 1.72 -2.49
N GLY A 206 -20.13 2.58 -2.26
CA GLY A 206 -20.75 3.39 -3.30
C GLY A 206 -19.75 4.33 -3.97
N ALA A 207 -18.83 4.94 -3.23
CA ALA A 207 -17.79 5.78 -3.80
C ALA A 207 -16.79 4.97 -4.64
N ILE A 208 -16.35 3.81 -4.16
CA ILE A 208 -15.45 2.91 -4.91
C ILE A 208 -16.10 2.49 -6.23
N ASP A 209 -17.32 1.93 -6.19
CA ASP A 209 -18.02 1.48 -7.40
C ASP A 209 -18.26 2.64 -8.38
N ARG A 210 -18.66 3.82 -7.87
CA ARG A 210 -18.83 5.00 -8.71
C ARG A 210 -17.53 5.48 -9.37
N LEU A 211 -16.41 5.39 -8.66
CA LEU A 211 -15.09 5.75 -9.21
C LEU A 211 -14.66 4.76 -10.29
N ILE A 212 -14.88 3.46 -10.06
CA ILE A 212 -14.62 2.41 -11.06
C ILE A 212 -15.42 2.68 -12.33
N GLU A 213 -16.75 2.86 -12.20
CA GLU A 213 -17.63 3.18 -13.33
C GLU A 213 -17.13 4.44 -14.06
N SER A 214 -16.81 5.50 -13.32
CA SER A 214 -16.30 6.74 -13.89
C SER A 214 -15.00 6.54 -14.68
N PHE A 215 -14.06 5.73 -14.19
CA PHE A 215 -12.80 5.47 -14.87
C PHE A 215 -12.97 4.58 -16.09
N GLN A 216 -13.89 3.61 -16.04
CA GLN A 216 -14.27 2.78 -17.18
C GLN A 216 -14.90 3.59 -18.33
N THR A 217 -15.48 4.77 -18.06
CA THR A 217 -15.92 5.67 -19.15
C THR A 217 -14.79 6.41 -19.85
N GLN A 218 -13.60 6.49 -19.24
CA GLN A 218 -12.45 7.24 -19.77
C GLN A 218 -11.49 6.36 -20.57
N CYS A 219 -11.41 5.06 -20.25
CA CYS A 219 -10.66 4.08 -21.03
C CYS A 219 -11.22 2.67 -20.82
N ASP A 220 -10.89 1.77 -21.74
CA ASP A 220 -11.20 0.35 -21.60
C ASP A 220 -10.30 -0.24 -20.49
N VAL A 221 -10.86 -0.45 -19.30
CA VAL A 221 -10.14 -0.96 -18.11
C VAL A 221 -10.08 -2.48 -18.17
N SER A 222 -8.88 -3.04 -18.28
CA SER A 222 -8.71 -4.49 -18.42
C SER A 222 -8.81 -5.23 -17.09
N GLN A 223 -8.32 -4.66 -15.98
CA GLN A 223 -8.28 -5.32 -14.67
C GLN A 223 -8.57 -4.34 -13.53
N ILE A 224 -9.14 -4.86 -12.44
CA ILE A 224 -9.34 -4.13 -11.18
C ILE A 224 -8.68 -4.93 -10.07
N PHE A 225 -7.80 -4.29 -9.32
CA PHE A 225 -7.10 -4.87 -8.19
C PHE A 225 -7.52 -4.20 -6.88
N LEU A 226 -7.65 -5.01 -5.83
CA LEU A 226 -7.90 -4.55 -4.47
C LEU A 226 -6.78 -5.03 -3.55
N THR A 227 -6.17 -4.10 -2.83
CA THR A 227 -5.09 -4.35 -1.87
C THR A 227 -5.35 -3.59 -0.56
N GLY A 228 -4.40 -3.67 0.37
CA GLY A 228 -4.49 -3.01 1.67
C GLY A 228 -5.09 -3.90 2.76
N GLY A 229 -5.06 -3.39 4.00
CA GLY A 229 -5.48 -4.14 5.19
C GLY A 229 -6.98 -4.44 5.24
N ASP A 230 -7.79 -3.58 4.65
CA ASP A 230 -9.25 -3.71 4.62
C ASP A 230 -9.77 -4.41 3.36
N ALA A 231 -8.89 -4.84 2.46
CA ALA A 231 -9.24 -5.50 1.19
C ALA A 231 -10.22 -6.67 1.38
N LYS A 232 -9.94 -7.56 2.35
CA LYS A 232 -10.77 -8.74 2.62
C LYS A 232 -12.14 -8.37 3.20
N ARG A 233 -12.23 -7.29 4.00
CA ARG A 233 -13.51 -6.80 4.53
C ARG A 233 -14.37 -6.16 3.44
N LEU A 234 -13.75 -5.37 2.56
CA LEU A 234 -14.46 -4.62 1.52
C LEU A 234 -14.84 -5.45 0.31
N SER A 235 -14.02 -6.45 -0.06
CA SER A 235 -14.23 -7.24 -1.27
C SER A 235 -15.63 -7.81 -1.43
N PRO A 236 -16.27 -8.41 -0.39
CA PRO A 236 -17.62 -8.95 -0.51
C PRO A 236 -18.70 -7.91 -0.81
N ALA A 237 -18.46 -6.64 -0.46
CA ALA A 237 -19.43 -5.55 -0.63
C ALA A 237 -19.27 -4.78 -1.95
N ILE A 238 -18.07 -4.77 -2.54
CA ILE A 238 -17.78 -4.12 -3.83
C ILE A 238 -18.43 -4.92 -4.97
N ARG A 239 -19.24 -4.26 -5.80
CA ARG A 239 -19.99 -4.91 -6.88
C ARG A 239 -19.11 -5.25 -8.08
N SER A 240 -18.18 -4.35 -8.37
CA SER A 240 -17.29 -4.49 -9.53
C SER A 240 -16.39 -5.72 -9.38
N SER A 241 -16.28 -6.55 -10.43
CA SER A 241 -15.38 -7.71 -10.39
C SER A 241 -13.92 -7.26 -10.25
N HIS A 242 -13.24 -7.80 -9.25
CA HIS A 242 -11.87 -7.40 -8.91
C HIS A 242 -11.07 -8.60 -8.37
N ARG A 243 -9.74 -8.47 -8.39
CA ARG A 243 -8.82 -9.46 -7.82
C ARG A 243 -8.14 -8.89 -6.57
N ILE A 244 -8.23 -9.60 -5.45
CA ILE A 244 -7.47 -9.24 -4.25
C ILE A 244 -6.00 -9.61 -4.45
N VAL A 245 -5.10 -8.65 -4.29
CA VAL A 245 -3.65 -8.86 -4.32
C VAL A 245 -3.03 -8.20 -3.10
N ALA A 246 -2.37 -8.98 -2.25
CA ALA A 246 -1.74 -8.45 -1.04
C ALA A 246 -0.51 -7.60 -1.37
N ASP A 247 -0.39 -6.48 -0.64
CA ASP A 247 0.79 -5.61 -0.57
C ASP A 247 1.35 -5.17 -1.93
N MET A 248 0.46 -4.68 -2.80
CA MET A 248 0.86 -4.22 -4.14
C MET A 248 1.96 -3.14 -4.15
N PRO A 249 1.98 -2.12 -3.27
CA PRO A 249 3.09 -1.16 -3.21
C PRO A 249 4.45 -1.84 -3.00
N LEU A 250 4.52 -2.82 -2.07
CA LEU A 250 5.74 -3.58 -1.80
C LEU A 250 6.14 -4.47 -2.97
N ARG A 251 5.17 -5.10 -3.66
CA ARG A 251 5.43 -5.87 -4.88
C ARG A 251 6.01 -4.99 -5.98
N GLY A 252 5.45 -3.81 -6.19
CA GLY A 252 5.96 -2.82 -7.13
C GLY A 252 7.40 -2.44 -6.79
N LEU A 253 7.66 -2.13 -5.52
CA LEU A 253 8.98 -1.75 -5.00
C LEU A 253 10.02 -2.87 -5.17
N TYR A 254 9.65 -4.11 -4.86
CA TYR A 254 10.54 -5.26 -4.98
C TYR A 254 10.90 -5.55 -6.44
N GLY A 255 9.93 -5.35 -7.35
CA GLY A 255 10.08 -5.53 -8.80
C GLY A 255 10.84 -4.43 -9.52
N ILE A 256 11.25 -3.34 -8.84
CA ILE A 256 12.01 -2.27 -9.50
C ILE A 256 13.37 -2.80 -9.99
N GLU A 257 13.62 -2.57 -11.28
CA GLU A 257 14.94 -2.69 -11.87
C GLU A 257 15.72 -1.39 -11.64
N LEU A 258 16.62 -1.43 -10.66
CA LEU A 258 17.47 -0.30 -10.36
C LEU A 258 18.59 -0.18 -11.40
N SER A 259 18.58 0.91 -12.16
CA SER A 259 19.77 1.36 -12.88
C SER A 259 20.90 1.67 -11.88
N ALA A 260 22.15 1.49 -12.32
CA ALA A 260 23.32 1.94 -11.56
C ALA A 260 23.14 3.42 -11.18
N PRO A 261 23.61 3.86 -9.99
CA PRO A 261 23.45 5.25 -9.58
C PRO A 261 24.00 6.17 -10.67
N HIS A 262 23.18 7.11 -11.11
CA HIS A 262 23.67 8.18 -11.98
C HIS A 262 24.67 8.97 -11.13
N SER A 263 25.94 8.94 -11.53
CA SER A 263 26.93 9.87 -10.97
C SER A 263 26.43 11.30 -11.22
N PRO A 264 26.56 12.20 -10.24
CA PRO A 264 26.15 13.60 -10.38
C PRO A 264 26.90 14.32 -11.50
#